data_AF-A0A7K3X0T9-F1
#
_entry.id   AF-A0A7K3X0T9-F1
#
_cell.length_a   1.000
_cell.length_b   1.000
_cell.length_c   1.000
_cell.angle_alpha   90.00
_cell.angle_beta   90.00
_cell.angle_gamma   90.00
#
_symmetry.space_group_name_H-M   'P 1'
#
loop_
_entity.id
_entity.type
_entity.pdbx_description
1 polymer ?
#
loop_
_entity_poly.entity_id
_entity_poly.type
_entity_poly.pdbx_seq_one_letter_code
_entity_poly.pdbx_strand_id
1 'polypeptide(L)'
;MDAQPAPETRPCAHCGRDVPQRAGAGRPFRYCRDNDGACQRASRNSRMRHRNAPGLPGQVARTWEAVDRLDQIVETLTEALHAELSPTGVERQLAQLRAETAAQVAAAHGERDEARRDAEEAAASATRARREAGTATAERDAARQRAERAEAEAARAADRAAHAEAARDEARGEASAAQALRVQAERDRDSARHELRTVRAELDGERRRVADLTAERDAARTDAERATRSAAEALARAEQLRAEADRARTEAGDAHTAAEQARTEATAARQGQQAAEGARERADAARAQADAACAEAVAAGETARRERDALATELAAARDTAGAAEARLAELTVRLAAAEADRDAAQRRAGQLADQVSDLASALARLGTRTG
;
A
#
# COMPACT_ATOMS: atom_id res chain seq x y z
N MET A 1 149.14 94.11 -48.96
CA MET A 1 150.25 94.78 -48.26
C MET A 1 149.95 94.65 -46.78
N ASP A 2 150.33 93.53 -46.18
CA ASP A 2 151.65 93.32 -45.56
C ASP A 2 151.80 94.10 -44.25
N ALA A 3 151.56 93.37 -43.16
CA ALA A 3 152.37 93.46 -41.95
C ALA A 3 152.19 92.12 -41.22
N GLN A 4 153.00 91.12 -41.56
CA GLN A 4 153.18 89.98 -40.66
C GLN A 4 153.63 90.56 -39.31
N PRO A 5 152.87 90.36 -38.21
CA PRO A 5 153.27 90.89 -36.92
C PRO A 5 154.61 90.26 -36.55
N ALA A 6 155.59 91.11 -36.20
CA ALA A 6 156.85 90.64 -35.67
C ALA A 6 156.56 89.66 -34.52
N PRO A 7 157.20 88.48 -34.47
CA PRO A 7 156.95 87.53 -33.40
C PRO A 7 157.22 88.22 -32.07
N GLU A 8 156.20 88.32 -31.21
CA GLU A 8 156.35 88.90 -29.87
C GLU A 8 157.39 88.06 -29.13
N THR A 9 158.57 88.61 -28.90
CA THR A 9 159.65 87.95 -28.16
C THR A 9 159.65 88.46 -26.74
N ARG A 10 159.67 87.54 -25.76
CA ARG A 10 159.90 87.89 -24.35
C ARG A 10 161.23 87.31 -23.90
N PRO A 11 162.00 88.03 -23.06
CA PRO A 11 163.27 87.53 -22.58
C PRO A 11 163.06 86.27 -21.74
N CYS A 12 163.94 85.29 -21.92
CA CYS A 12 163.95 84.06 -21.13
C CYS A 12 164.15 84.40 -19.65
N ALA A 13 163.28 83.89 -18.79
CA ALA A 13 163.35 84.11 -17.34
C ALA A 13 164.59 83.48 -16.65
N HIS A 14 165.52 82.87 -17.41
CA HIS A 14 166.78 82.36 -16.87
C HIS A 14 168.01 82.97 -17.52
N CYS A 15 168.12 82.96 -18.85
CA CYS A 15 169.31 83.47 -19.56
C CYS A 15 169.09 84.82 -20.26
N GLY A 16 167.88 85.40 -20.19
CA GLY A 16 167.56 86.68 -20.82
C GLY A 16 167.41 86.66 -22.34
N ARG A 17 167.73 85.55 -23.03
CA ARG A 17 167.64 85.43 -24.49
C ARG A 17 166.19 85.57 -24.98
N ASP A 18 165.99 86.23 -26.10
CA ASP A 18 164.66 86.41 -26.70
C ASP A 18 164.01 85.07 -27.05
N VAL A 19 162.86 84.80 -26.43
CA VAL A 19 162.06 83.60 -26.67
C VAL A 19 160.82 83.99 -27.47
N PRO A 20 160.68 83.51 -28.72
CA PRO A 20 159.48 83.77 -29.51
C PRO A 20 158.24 83.19 -28.83
N GLN A 21 157.23 84.03 -28.63
CA GLN A 21 155.95 83.63 -28.03
C GLN A 21 155.01 83.02 -29.07
N ARG A 22 153.97 82.32 -28.58
CA ARG A 22 152.89 81.83 -29.44
C ARG A 22 151.88 82.95 -29.68
N ALA A 23 151.44 83.13 -30.91
CA ALA A 23 150.26 83.92 -31.22
C ALA A 23 149.00 83.08 -30.91
N GLY A 24 148.41 83.22 -29.71
CA GLY A 24 147.16 82.52 -29.35
C GLY A 24 146.91 82.38 -27.84
N ALA A 25 145.70 81.92 -27.50
CA ALA A 25 145.28 81.69 -26.11
C ALA A 25 146.04 80.50 -25.49
N GLY A 26 146.80 80.77 -24.43
CA GLY A 26 147.60 79.79 -23.70
C GLY A 26 148.65 80.47 -22.83
N ARG A 27 149.25 79.73 -21.88
CA ARG A 27 150.23 80.31 -20.96
C ARG A 27 151.50 80.74 -21.73
N PRO A 28 151.95 82.00 -21.60
CA PRO A 28 153.15 82.48 -22.28
C PRO A 28 154.39 81.64 -21.99
N PHE A 29 155.27 81.50 -22.97
CA PHE A 29 156.53 80.79 -22.83
C PHE A 29 157.52 81.60 -22.01
N ARG A 30 157.84 81.11 -20.79
CA ARG A 30 158.78 81.77 -19.87
C ARG A 30 160.26 81.40 -20.10
N TYR A 31 160.57 80.33 -20.83
CA TYR A 31 161.94 79.80 -20.93
C TYR A 31 162.32 79.42 -22.36
N CYS A 32 163.62 79.49 -22.69
CA CYS A 32 164.20 79.03 -23.95
C CYS A 32 163.89 77.56 -24.21
N ARG A 33 163.52 77.24 -25.45
CA ARG A 33 163.09 75.91 -25.89
C ARG A 33 164.12 75.26 -26.83
N ASP A 34 164.92 76.08 -27.49
CA ASP A 34 166.05 75.75 -28.36
C ASP A 34 167.21 75.05 -27.64
N ASN A 35 167.25 75.09 -26.31
CA ASN A 35 168.33 74.51 -25.50
C ASN A 35 167.88 73.26 -24.71
N ASP A 36 167.06 72.40 -25.32
CA ASP A 36 166.52 71.16 -24.70
C ASP A 36 165.93 71.34 -23.30
N GLY A 37 165.32 72.49 -23.02
CA GLY A 37 164.79 72.84 -21.70
C GLY A 37 165.84 73.05 -20.60
N ALA A 38 167.12 73.21 -20.95
CA ALA A 38 168.22 73.47 -20.02
C ALA A 38 167.95 74.72 -19.17
N CYS A 39 167.43 75.81 -19.76
CA CYS A 39 167.08 77.02 -19.02
C CYS A 39 165.94 76.81 -18.00
N GLN A 40 164.93 76.00 -18.35
CA GLN A 40 163.85 75.64 -17.43
C GLN A 40 164.38 74.75 -16.28
N ARG A 41 165.23 73.76 -16.59
CA ARG A 41 165.86 72.90 -15.58
C ARG A 41 166.82 73.67 -14.68
N ALA A 42 167.61 74.59 -15.23
CA ALA A 42 168.55 75.42 -14.48
C ALA A 42 167.81 76.40 -13.55
N SER A 43 166.75 77.06 -14.04
CA SER A 43 165.86 77.85 -13.16
C SER A 43 165.20 77.00 -12.07
N ARG A 44 164.76 75.77 -12.40
CA ARG A 44 164.21 74.82 -11.40
C ARG A 44 165.27 74.41 -10.37
N ASN A 45 166.48 74.11 -10.80
CA ASN A 45 167.59 73.78 -9.91
C ASN A 45 168.03 74.97 -9.06
N SER A 46 168.04 76.19 -9.60
CA SER A 46 168.32 77.42 -8.84
C SER A 46 167.26 77.65 -7.76
N ARG A 47 165.97 77.50 -8.11
CA ARG A 47 164.87 77.56 -7.13
C ARG A 47 164.98 76.47 -6.08
N MET A 48 165.24 75.22 -6.46
CA MET A 48 165.45 74.14 -5.48
C MET A 48 166.66 74.41 -4.58
N ARG A 49 167.76 74.92 -5.12
CA ARG A 49 168.95 75.29 -4.33
C ARG A 49 168.66 76.43 -3.36
N HIS A 50 167.92 77.45 -3.78
CA HIS A 50 167.50 78.54 -2.89
C HIS A 50 166.48 78.06 -1.84
N ARG A 51 165.55 77.18 -2.22
CA ARG A 51 164.53 76.61 -1.32
C ARG A 51 165.13 75.67 -0.26
N ASN A 52 166.20 74.96 -0.61
CA ASN A 52 166.89 74.00 0.25
C ASN A 52 168.20 74.57 0.86
N ALA A 53 168.48 75.86 0.66
CA ALA A 53 169.64 76.51 1.27
C ALA A 53 169.44 76.61 2.80
N PRO A 54 170.38 76.13 3.63
CA PRO A 54 170.29 76.28 5.07
C PRO A 54 170.45 77.75 5.48
N GLY A 55 169.64 78.18 6.46
CA GLY A 55 169.66 79.55 7.00
C GLY A 55 168.60 80.51 6.44
N LEU A 56 168.77 81.80 6.75
CA LEU A 56 167.88 82.91 6.40
C LEU A 56 167.44 82.95 4.91
N PRO A 57 168.33 82.71 3.92
CA PRO A 57 167.95 82.80 2.50
C PRO A 57 166.89 81.77 2.08
N GLY A 58 166.94 80.55 2.61
CA GLY A 58 165.95 79.51 2.31
C GLY A 58 164.62 79.71 3.05
N GLN A 59 164.66 80.31 4.24
CA GLN A 59 163.44 80.75 4.93
C GLN A 59 162.75 81.88 4.16
N VAL A 60 163.51 82.88 3.69
CA VAL A 60 163.01 83.99 2.87
C VAL A 60 162.40 83.48 1.55
N ALA A 61 163.03 82.50 0.88
CA ALA A 61 162.47 81.91 -0.32
C ALA A 61 161.12 81.20 -0.09
N ARG A 62 160.97 80.46 1.02
CA ARG A 62 159.70 79.80 1.37
C ARG A 62 158.62 80.79 1.78
N THR A 63 158.97 81.88 2.48
CA THR A 63 158.01 82.95 2.79
C THR A 63 157.54 83.67 1.53
N TRP A 64 158.43 83.89 0.55
CA TRP A 64 158.03 84.46 -0.74
C TRP A 64 157.09 83.56 -1.54
N GLU A 65 157.30 82.24 -1.52
CA GLU A 65 156.35 81.31 -2.16
C GLU A 65 154.99 81.25 -1.44
N ALA A 66 154.97 81.42 -0.10
CA ALA A 66 153.73 81.55 0.64
C ALA A 66 153.00 82.86 0.30
N VAL A 67 153.75 83.95 0.11
CA VAL A 67 153.22 85.24 -0.39
C VAL A 67 152.64 85.07 -1.79
N ASP A 68 153.36 84.46 -2.74
CA ASP A 68 152.84 84.18 -4.09
C ASP A 68 151.56 83.34 -4.06
N ARG A 69 151.45 82.39 -3.12
CA ARG A 69 150.25 81.57 -2.97
C ARG A 69 149.09 82.35 -2.36
N LEU A 70 149.37 83.25 -1.42
CA LEU A 70 148.37 84.17 -0.89
C LEU A 70 147.89 85.14 -1.97
N ASP A 71 148.78 85.69 -2.78
CA ASP A 71 148.43 86.55 -3.91
C ASP A 71 147.55 85.80 -4.92
N GLN A 72 147.88 84.54 -5.24
CA GLN A 72 147.03 83.74 -6.11
C GLN A 72 145.64 83.45 -5.50
N ILE A 73 145.57 83.20 -4.19
CA ILE A 73 144.28 83.03 -3.50
C ILE A 73 143.49 84.35 -3.52
N VAL A 74 144.13 85.49 -3.24
CA VAL A 74 143.51 86.82 -3.27
C VAL A 74 143.01 87.14 -4.69
N GLU A 75 143.78 86.81 -5.73
CA GLU A 75 143.37 86.98 -7.13
C GLU A 75 142.13 86.13 -7.43
N THR A 76 142.13 84.84 -7.11
CA THR A 76 140.95 83.98 -7.33
C THR A 76 139.73 84.39 -6.51
N LEU A 77 139.93 84.86 -5.27
CA LEU A 77 138.86 85.37 -4.43
C LEU A 77 138.34 86.70 -4.98
N THR A 78 139.20 87.56 -5.50
CA THR A 78 138.82 88.85 -6.09
C THR A 78 138.07 88.63 -7.40
N GLU A 79 138.48 87.67 -8.23
CA GLU A 79 137.75 87.27 -9.44
C GLU A 79 136.39 86.65 -9.11
N ALA A 80 136.32 85.75 -8.13
CA ALA A 80 135.05 85.16 -7.68
C ALA A 80 134.13 86.23 -7.06
N LEU A 81 134.67 87.11 -6.23
CA LEU A 81 133.92 88.19 -5.60
C LEU A 81 133.47 89.21 -6.65
N HIS A 82 134.29 89.52 -7.65
CA HIS A 82 133.89 90.35 -8.78
C HIS A 82 132.85 89.66 -9.66
N ALA A 83 132.95 88.35 -9.89
CA ALA A 83 131.95 87.59 -10.65
C ALA A 83 130.57 87.57 -9.97
N GLU A 84 130.52 87.58 -8.62
CA GLU A 84 129.26 87.56 -7.87
C GLU A 84 128.77 88.96 -7.43
N LEU A 85 129.67 89.93 -7.16
CA LEU A 85 129.33 91.30 -6.73
C LEU A 85 129.41 92.36 -7.84
N SER A 86 129.86 92.01 -9.05
CA SER A 86 129.70 92.90 -10.20
C SER A 86 128.21 93.09 -10.53
N PRO A 87 127.84 94.21 -11.16
CA PRO A 87 126.46 94.44 -11.60
C PRO A 87 125.90 93.26 -12.43
N THR A 88 126.71 92.67 -13.31
CA THR A 88 126.32 91.53 -14.15
C THR A 88 126.15 90.24 -13.34
N GLY A 89 126.98 90.00 -12.31
CA GLY A 89 126.84 88.89 -11.38
C GLY A 89 125.53 88.94 -10.60
N VAL A 90 125.22 90.12 -10.03
CA VAL A 90 123.97 90.37 -9.29
C VAL A 90 122.75 90.27 -10.21
N GLU A 91 122.80 90.80 -11.43
CA GLU A 91 121.73 90.66 -12.42
C GLU A 91 121.47 89.19 -12.79
N ARG A 92 122.53 88.38 -12.94
CA ARG A 92 122.40 86.93 -13.16
C ARG A 92 121.75 86.22 -11.96
N GLN A 93 122.18 86.52 -10.74
CA GLN A 93 121.57 85.97 -9.52
C GLN A 93 120.11 86.38 -9.39
N LEU A 94 119.77 87.64 -9.65
CA LEU A 94 118.40 88.13 -9.65
C LEU A 94 117.56 87.49 -10.77
N ALA A 95 118.12 87.27 -11.96
CA ALA A 95 117.44 86.57 -13.05
C ALA A 95 117.17 85.11 -12.69
N GLN A 96 118.14 84.43 -12.08
CA GLN A 96 117.99 83.07 -11.57
C GLN A 96 116.90 83.01 -10.49
N LEU A 97 116.94 83.89 -9.48
CA LEU A 97 115.93 83.95 -8.42
C LEU A 97 114.53 84.25 -8.99
N ARG A 98 114.43 85.14 -9.98
CA ARG A 98 113.17 85.41 -10.69
C ARG A 98 112.67 84.19 -11.44
N ALA A 99 113.56 83.43 -12.10
CA ALA A 99 113.19 82.20 -12.79
C ALA A 99 112.73 81.11 -11.81
N GLU A 100 113.44 80.92 -10.69
CA GLU A 100 113.07 79.99 -9.63
C GLU A 100 111.72 80.38 -9.00
N THR A 101 111.53 81.66 -8.70
CA THR A 101 110.27 82.18 -8.16
C THR A 101 109.13 82.01 -9.17
N ALA A 102 109.35 82.29 -10.45
CA ALA A 102 108.37 82.06 -11.51
C ALA A 102 108.01 80.57 -11.65
N ALA A 103 108.98 79.67 -11.53
CA ALA A 103 108.76 78.23 -11.53
C ALA A 103 107.94 77.78 -10.30
N GLN A 104 108.25 78.29 -9.11
CA GLN A 104 107.47 78.00 -7.89
C GLN A 104 106.03 78.52 -7.99
N VAL A 105 105.82 79.73 -8.52
CA VAL A 105 104.48 80.28 -8.74
C VAL A 105 103.71 79.47 -9.79
N ALA A 106 104.36 79.05 -10.87
CA ALA A 106 103.75 78.17 -11.86
C ALA A 106 103.36 76.81 -11.27
N ALA A 107 104.22 76.22 -10.42
CA ALA A 107 103.93 74.98 -9.71
C ALA A 107 102.73 75.15 -8.76
N ALA A 108 102.71 76.21 -7.94
CA ALA A 108 101.60 76.50 -7.05
C ALA A 108 100.27 76.75 -7.80
N HIS A 109 100.31 77.40 -8.97
CA HIS A 109 99.14 77.54 -9.83
C HIS A 109 98.69 76.19 -10.44
N GLY A 110 99.64 75.33 -10.83
CA GLY A 110 99.37 73.98 -11.28
C GLY A 110 98.66 73.14 -10.21
N GLU A 111 99.21 73.11 -9.00
CA GLU A 111 98.64 72.41 -7.84
C GLU A 111 97.25 72.96 -7.47
N ARG A 112 97.07 74.29 -7.47
CA ARG A 112 95.77 74.91 -7.21
C ARG A 112 94.73 74.51 -8.26
N ASP A 113 95.10 74.54 -9.53
CA ASP A 113 94.19 74.23 -10.63
C ASP A 113 93.86 72.73 -10.67
N GLU A 114 94.81 71.86 -10.30
CA GLU A 114 94.57 70.42 -10.07
C GLU A 114 93.62 70.20 -8.90
N ALA A 115 93.89 70.79 -7.73
CA ALA A 115 92.99 70.70 -6.57
C ALA A 115 91.58 71.23 -6.86
N ARG A 116 91.46 72.27 -7.70
CA ARG A 116 90.15 72.76 -8.17
C ARG A 116 89.44 71.74 -9.05
N ARG A 117 90.14 71.11 -10.01
CA ARG A 117 89.56 70.06 -10.87
C ARG A 117 89.12 68.86 -10.05
N ASP A 118 89.94 68.42 -9.09
CA ASP A 118 89.61 67.31 -8.20
C ASP A 118 88.37 67.62 -7.34
N ALA A 119 88.25 68.85 -6.84
CA ALA A 119 87.08 69.29 -6.09
C ALA A 119 85.81 69.34 -6.96
N GLU A 120 85.92 69.81 -8.20
CA GLU A 120 84.81 69.82 -9.17
C GLU A 120 84.37 68.39 -9.54
N GLU A 121 85.32 67.47 -9.75
CA GLU A 121 85.03 66.06 -10.00
C GLU A 121 84.40 65.37 -8.78
N ALA A 122 84.92 65.62 -7.58
CA ALA A 122 84.34 65.14 -6.33
C ALA A 122 82.91 65.67 -6.13
N ALA A 123 82.64 66.94 -6.43
CA ALA A 123 81.30 67.52 -6.36
C ALA A 123 80.34 66.91 -7.39
N ALA A 124 80.82 66.68 -8.62
CA ALA A 124 80.05 66.03 -9.68
C ALA A 124 79.72 64.58 -9.33
N SER A 125 80.68 63.81 -8.81
CA SER A 125 80.49 62.43 -8.37
C SER A 125 79.52 62.34 -7.17
N ALA A 126 79.63 63.24 -6.19
CA ALA A 126 78.70 63.31 -5.07
C ALA A 126 77.27 63.64 -5.51
N THR A 127 77.11 64.54 -6.49
CA THR A 127 75.80 64.87 -7.07
C THR A 127 75.20 63.67 -7.79
N ARG A 128 76.02 62.93 -8.56
CA ARG A 128 75.59 61.71 -9.23
C ARG A 128 75.16 60.64 -8.24
N ALA A 129 75.97 60.37 -7.21
CA ALA A 129 75.66 59.40 -6.17
C ALA A 129 74.36 59.75 -5.42
N ARG A 130 74.10 61.03 -5.14
CA ARG A 130 72.82 61.48 -4.53
C ARG A 130 71.63 61.24 -5.45
N ARG A 131 71.77 61.49 -6.76
CA ARG A 131 70.71 61.22 -7.74
C ARG A 131 70.42 59.73 -7.84
N GLU A 132 71.46 58.91 -7.94
CA GLU A 132 71.34 57.44 -7.99
C GLU A 132 70.67 56.89 -6.71
N ALA A 133 71.06 57.37 -5.53
CA ALA A 133 70.42 56.99 -4.26
C ALA A 133 68.95 57.43 -4.19
N GLY A 134 68.62 58.62 -4.73
CA GLY A 134 67.25 59.10 -4.86
C GLY A 134 66.40 58.20 -5.76
N THR A 135 66.92 57.84 -6.94
CA THR A 135 66.27 56.91 -7.86
C THR A 135 66.07 55.53 -7.23
N ALA A 136 67.10 54.96 -6.60
CA ALA A 136 67.00 53.66 -5.95
C ALA A 136 65.95 53.65 -4.82
N THR A 137 65.84 54.74 -4.06
CA THR A 137 64.80 54.89 -3.02
C THR A 137 63.41 54.95 -3.65
N ALA A 138 63.22 55.74 -4.71
CA ALA A 138 61.95 55.84 -5.41
C ALA A 138 61.53 54.50 -6.04
N GLU A 139 62.48 53.74 -6.61
CA GLU A 139 62.23 52.41 -7.17
C GLU A 139 61.82 51.40 -6.10
N ARG A 140 62.50 51.41 -4.95
CA ARG A 140 62.16 50.57 -3.79
C ARG A 140 60.76 50.88 -3.28
N ASP A 141 60.44 52.16 -3.10
CA ASP A 141 59.14 52.57 -2.60
C ASP A 141 58.02 52.23 -3.60
N ALA A 142 58.27 52.39 -4.90
CA ALA A 142 57.36 51.95 -5.94
C ALA A 142 57.18 50.42 -5.96
N ALA A 143 58.26 49.65 -5.75
CA ALA A 143 58.20 48.20 -5.64
C ALA A 143 57.38 47.75 -4.43
N ARG A 144 57.57 48.41 -3.27
CA ARG A 144 56.78 48.18 -2.06
C ARG A 144 55.29 48.45 -2.29
N GLN A 145 54.95 49.59 -2.90
CA GLN A 145 53.55 49.91 -3.22
C GLN A 145 52.93 48.93 -4.22
N ARG A 146 53.71 48.34 -5.13
CA ARG A 146 53.23 47.28 -6.03
C ARG A 146 52.97 45.98 -5.26
N ALA A 147 53.86 45.61 -4.34
CA ALA A 147 53.68 44.44 -3.48
C ALA A 147 52.44 44.58 -2.60
N GLU A 148 52.28 45.71 -1.90
CA GLU A 148 51.11 45.99 -1.04
C GLU A 148 49.79 45.96 -1.84
N ARG A 149 49.79 46.47 -3.09
CA ARG A 149 48.63 46.36 -3.99
C ARG A 149 48.34 44.93 -4.40
N ALA A 150 49.35 44.16 -4.77
CA ALA A 150 49.20 42.76 -5.14
C ALA A 150 48.68 41.91 -3.96
N GLU A 151 49.17 42.16 -2.75
CA GLU A 151 48.68 41.51 -1.52
C GLU A 151 47.22 41.86 -1.25
N ALA A 152 46.83 43.13 -1.38
CA ALA A 152 45.44 43.55 -1.20
C ALA A 152 44.50 42.97 -2.27
N GLU A 153 44.97 42.84 -3.52
CA GLU A 153 44.22 42.17 -4.59
C GLU A 153 44.09 40.66 -4.35
N ALA A 154 45.15 40.00 -3.89
CA ALA A 154 45.15 38.60 -3.53
C ALA A 154 44.20 38.33 -2.35
N ALA A 155 44.21 39.16 -1.31
CA ALA A 155 43.28 39.08 -0.18
C ALA A 155 41.83 39.21 -0.65
N ARG A 156 41.52 40.23 -1.47
CA ARG A 156 40.18 40.40 -2.05
C ARG A 156 39.77 39.22 -2.94
N ALA A 157 40.71 38.60 -3.65
CA ALA A 157 40.42 37.41 -4.46
C ALA A 157 40.13 36.19 -3.59
N ALA A 158 40.88 36.00 -2.50
CA ALA A 158 40.65 34.94 -1.52
C ALA A 158 39.29 35.12 -0.83
N ASP A 159 38.93 36.34 -0.42
CA ASP A 159 37.61 36.63 0.17
C ASP A 159 36.49 36.31 -0.81
N ARG A 160 36.61 36.71 -2.09
CA ARG A 160 35.61 36.36 -3.12
C ARG A 160 35.50 34.86 -3.33
N ALA A 161 36.62 34.14 -3.32
CA ALA A 161 36.62 32.68 -3.45
C ALA A 161 35.91 32.02 -2.26
N ALA A 162 36.22 32.43 -1.03
CA ALA A 162 35.58 31.92 0.18
C ALA A 162 34.06 32.19 0.19
N HIS A 163 33.63 33.39 -0.21
CA HIS A 163 32.20 33.70 -0.34
C HIS A 163 31.52 32.85 -1.43
N ALA A 164 32.19 32.62 -2.57
CA ALA A 164 31.65 31.79 -3.63
C ALA A 164 31.55 30.31 -3.21
N GLU A 165 32.49 29.81 -2.40
CA GLU A 165 32.43 28.46 -1.82
C GLU A 165 31.29 28.33 -0.82
N ALA A 166 31.16 29.28 0.12
CA ALA A 166 30.05 29.31 1.08
C ALA A 166 28.68 29.33 0.38
N ALA A 167 28.51 30.18 -0.64
CA ALA A 167 27.27 30.24 -1.42
C ALA A 167 26.98 28.94 -2.20
N ARG A 168 28.02 28.24 -2.68
CA ARG A 168 27.87 26.93 -3.32
C ARG A 168 27.42 25.85 -2.35
N ASP A 169 27.98 25.84 -1.14
CA ASP A 169 27.63 24.85 -0.14
C ASP A 169 26.23 25.09 0.44
N GLU A 170 25.83 26.35 0.61
CA GLU A 170 24.44 26.72 0.92
C GLU A 170 23.48 26.24 -0.17
N ALA A 171 23.74 26.55 -1.44
CA ALA A 171 22.91 26.11 -2.56
C ALA A 171 22.83 24.56 -2.68
N ARG A 172 23.91 23.85 -2.36
CA ARG A 172 23.91 22.37 -2.30
C ARG A 172 23.06 21.85 -1.14
N GLY A 173 23.12 22.52 0.02
CA GLY A 173 22.29 22.23 1.17
C GLY A 173 20.81 22.39 0.85
N GLU A 174 20.43 23.52 0.25
CA GLU A 174 19.06 23.80 -0.20
C GLU A 174 18.57 22.79 -1.24
N ALA A 175 19.39 22.48 -2.25
CA ALA A 175 19.05 21.48 -3.27
C ALA A 175 18.85 20.08 -2.66
N SER A 176 19.69 19.70 -1.69
CA SER A 176 19.56 18.42 -0.99
C SER A 176 18.30 18.36 -0.12
N ALA A 177 17.97 19.46 0.58
CA ALA A 177 16.74 19.58 1.35
C ALA A 177 15.50 19.51 0.45
N ALA A 178 15.50 20.22 -0.68
CA ALA A 178 14.43 20.17 -1.67
C ALA A 178 14.24 18.76 -2.25
N GLN A 179 15.33 18.05 -2.55
CA GLN A 179 15.28 16.67 -3.01
C GLN A 179 14.71 15.73 -1.93
N ALA A 180 15.09 15.91 -0.67
CA ALA A 180 14.55 15.13 0.44
C ALA A 180 13.04 15.35 0.62
N LEU A 181 12.58 16.61 0.56
CA LEU A 181 11.16 16.95 0.60
C LEU A 181 10.38 16.34 -0.57
N ARG A 182 10.96 16.34 -1.78
CA ARG A 182 10.34 15.71 -2.95
C ARG A 182 10.19 14.20 -2.77
N VAL A 183 11.23 13.51 -2.30
CA VAL A 183 11.18 12.06 -2.03
C VAL A 183 10.14 11.76 -0.95
N GLN A 184 10.05 12.59 0.09
CA GLN A 184 9.03 12.43 1.13
C GLN A 184 7.62 12.60 0.56
N ALA A 185 7.38 13.65 -0.23
CA ALA A 185 6.08 13.88 -0.88
C ALA A 185 5.69 12.74 -1.84
N GLU A 186 6.66 12.15 -2.55
CA GLU A 186 6.43 10.98 -3.40
C GLU A 186 6.00 9.76 -2.55
N ARG A 187 6.67 9.51 -1.42
CA ARG A 187 6.32 8.43 -0.48
C ARG A 187 4.94 8.64 0.14
N ASP A 188 4.63 9.84 0.61
CA ASP A 188 3.33 10.17 1.20
C ASP A 188 2.20 9.98 0.18
N ARG A 189 2.41 10.44 -1.06
CA ARG A 189 1.48 10.22 -2.16
C ARG A 189 1.26 8.74 -2.44
N ASP A 190 2.33 7.94 -2.45
CA ASP A 190 2.23 6.51 -2.75
C ASP A 190 1.57 5.74 -1.58
N SER A 191 1.79 6.15 -0.32
CA SER A 191 1.06 5.68 0.86
C SER A 191 -0.43 5.99 0.74
N ALA A 192 -0.79 7.26 0.48
CA ALA A 192 -2.17 7.68 0.32
C ALA A 192 -2.88 6.94 -0.83
N ARG A 193 -2.17 6.66 -1.94
CA ARG A 193 -2.70 5.83 -3.04
C ARG A 193 -2.89 4.37 -2.65
N HIS A 194 -2.04 3.83 -1.78
CA HIS A 194 -2.19 2.48 -1.26
C HIS A 194 -3.39 2.39 -0.32
N GLU A 195 -3.50 3.31 0.64
CA GLU A 195 -4.65 3.42 1.54
C GLU A 195 -5.97 3.57 0.77
N LEU A 196 -6.02 4.43 -0.25
CA LEU A 196 -7.20 4.60 -1.10
C LEU A 196 -7.56 3.30 -1.85
N ARG A 197 -6.57 2.52 -2.29
CA ARG A 197 -6.82 1.21 -2.92
C ARG A 197 -7.40 0.22 -1.92
N THR A 198 -6.89 0.20 -0.69
CA THR A 198 -7.41 -0.64 0.39
C THR A 198 -8.85 -0.29 0.72
N VAL A 199 -9.16 1.00 0.97
CA VAL A 199 -10.53 1.46 1.27
C VAL A 199 -11.50 1.14 0.13
N ARG A 200 -11.07 1.25 -1.13
CA ARG A 200 -11.91 0.85 -2.28
C ARG A 200 -12.19 -0.66 -2.28
N ALA A 201 -11.17 -1.48 -2.01
CA ALA A 201 -11.33 -2.92 -1.94
C ALA A 201 -12.26 -3.33 -0.78
N GLU A 202 -12.16 -2.67 0.37
CA GLU A 202 -13.08 -2.83 1.51
C GLU A 202 -14.50 -2.43 1.13
N LEU A 203 -14.70 -1.27 0.51
CA LEU A 203 -16.01 -0.81 0.04
C LEU A 203 -16.64 -1.79 -0.95
N ASP A 204 -15.87 -2.31 -1.91
CA ASP A 204 -16.36 -3.32 -2.86
C ASP A 204 -16.62 -4.67 -2.16
N GLY A 205 -15.88 -5.00 -1.11
CA GLY A 205 -16.18 -6.11 -0.20
C GLY A 205 -17.52 -5.95 0.50
N GLU A 206 -17.76 -4.79 1.12
CA GLU A 206 -19.03 -4.50 1.80
C GLU A 206 -20.21 -4.43 0.83
N ARG A 207 -20.02 -3.87 -0.37
CA ARG A 207 -21.06 -3.88 -1.42
C ARG A 207 -21.47 -5.29 -1.83
N ARG A 208 -20.49 -6.21 -1.96
CA ARG A 208 -20.78 -7.62 -2.21
C ARG A 208 -21.53 -8.26 -1.06
N ARG A 209 -21.11 -8.03 0.20
CA ARG A 209 -21.84 -8.53 1.37
C ARG A 209 -23.27 -8.02 1.43
N VAL A 210 -23.51 -6.74 1.12
CA VAL A 210 -24.87 -6.19 1.05
C VAL A 210 -25.69 -6.86 -0.05
N ALA A 211 -25.10 -7.10 -1.23
CA ALA A 211 -25.77 -7.82 -2.31
C ALA A 211 -26.10 -9.27 -1.93
N ASP A 212 -25.17 -9.98 -1.29
CA ASP A 212 -25.34 -11.36 -0.83
C ASP A 212 -26.45 -11.44 0.24
N LEU A 213 -26.41 -10.58 1.26
CA LEU A 213 -27.45 -10.49 2.29
C LEU A 213 -28.82 -10.10 1.71
N THR A 214 -28.84 -9.27 0.67
CA THR A 214 -30.08 -8.92 -0.04
C THR A 214 -30.64 -10.13 -0.78
N ALA A 215 -29.79 -10.90 -1.46
CA ALA A 215 -30.19 -12.13 -2.14
C ALA A 215 -30.68 -13.21 -1.15
N GLU A 216 -29.99 -13.38 -0.02
CA GLU A 216 -30.39 -14.29 1.07
C GLU A 216 -31.76 -13.90 1.64
N ARG A 217 -31.98 -12.61 1.91
CA ARG A 217 -33.27 -12.08 2.37
C ARG A 217 -34.38 -12.38 1.36
N ASP A 218 -34.14 -12.15 0.07
CA ASP A 218 -35.16 -12.35 -0.97
C ASP A 218 -35.46 -13.83 -1.20
N ALA A 219 -34.46 -14.70 -1.08
CA ALA A 219 -34.64 -16.16 -1.06
C ALA A 219 -35.47 -16.60 0.15
N ALA A 220 -35.11 -16.15 1.36
CA ALA A 220 -35.83 -16.44 2.59
C ALA A 220 -37.30 -15.97 2.52
N ARG A 221 -37.54 -14.80 1.91
CA ARG A 221 -38.90 -14.30 1.67
C ARG A 221 -39.68 -15.21 0.73
N THR A 222 -39.07 -15.63 -0.38
CA THR A 222 -39.70 -16.55 -1.35
C THR A 222 -40.03 -17.89 -0.70
N ASP A 223 -39.14 -18.41 0.14
CA ASP A 223 -39.36 -19.65 0.88
C ASP A 223 -40.47 -19.50 1.93
N ALA A 224 -40.54 -18.38 2.65
CA ALA A 224 -41.62 -18.08 3.57
C ALA A 224 -42.99 -17.97 2.85
N GLU A 225 -43.04 -17.33 1.69
CA GLU A 225 -44.24 -17.26 0.84
C GLU A 225 -44.65 -18.65 0.32
N ARG A 226 -43.69 -19.51 -0.04
CA ARG A 226 -43.95 -20.91 -0.41
C ARG A 226 -44.47 -21.73 0.76
N ALA A 227 -43.86 -21.62 1.93
CA ALA A 227 -44.30 -22.31 3.15
C ALA A 227 -45.72 -21.88 3.54
N THR A 228 -46.03 -20.57 3.44
CA THR A 228 -47.36 -20.03 3.70
C THR A 228 -48.40 -20.60 2.74
N ARG A 229 -48.11 -20.65 1.43
CA ARG A 229 -49.00 -21.29 0.44
C ARG A 229 -49.20 -22.77 0.71
N SER A 230 -48.12 -23.51 0.99
CA SER A 230 -48.21 -24.93 1.33
C SER A 230 -49.04 -25.17 2.59
N ALA A 231 -48.92 -24.31 3.61
CA ALA A 231 -49.73 -24.39 4.82
C ALA A 231 -51.21 -24.10 4.53
N ALA A 232 -51.51 -23.08 3.71
CA ALA A 232 -52.88 -22.78 3.29
C ALA A 232 -53.51 -23.93 2.49
N GLU A 233 -52.76 -24.55 1.57
CA GLU A 233 -53.20 -25.74 0.82
C GLU A 233 -53.45 -26.93 1.75
N ALA A 234 -52.58 -27.16 2.74
CA ALA A 234 -52.76 -28.23 3.72
C ALA A 234 -54.00 -28.00 4.59
N LEU A 235 -54.26 -26.76 5.00
CA LEU A 235 -55.48 -26.39 5.73
C LEU A 235 -56.73 -26.61 4.87
N ALA A 236 -56.73 -26.15 3.61
CA ALA A 236 -57.84 -26.37 2.69
C ALA A 236 -58.12 -27.87 2.46
N ARG A 237 -57.08 -28.69 2.30
CA ARG A 237 -57.22 -30.16 2.21
C ARG A 237 -57.77 -30.75 3.50
N ALA A 238 -57.32 -30.29 4.66
CA ALA A 238 -57.83 -30.75 5.94
C ALA A 238 -59.31 -30.38 6.13
N GLU A 239 -59.73 -29.19 5.72
CA GLU A 239 -61.14 -28.77 5.70
C GLU A 239 -61.98 -29.62 4.75
N GLN A 240 -61.46 -29.90 3.55
CA GLN A 240 -62.13 -30.79 2.59
C GLN A 240 -62.30 -32.20 3.15
N LEU A 241 -61.24 -32.79 3.72
CA LEU A 241 -61.31 -34.12 4.35
C LEU A 241 -62.27 -34.15 5.54
N ARG A 242 -62.35 -33.06 6.32
CA ARG A 242 -63.35 -32.92 7.39
C ARG A 242 -64.77 -32.91 6.81
N ALA A 243 -65.02 -32.13 5.76
CA ALA A 243 -66.33 -32.08 5.10
C ALA A 243 -66.71 -33.41 4.43
N GLU A 244 -65.74 -34.16 3.90
CA GLU A 244 -65.95 -35.52 3.39
C GLU A 244 -66.25 -36.51 4.54
N ALA A 245 -65.53 -36.41 5.66
CA ALA A 245 -65.80 -37.23 6.85
C ALA A 245 -67.14 -36.90 7.52
N ASP A 246 -67.57 -35.63 7.51
CA ASP A 246 -68.90 -35.22 7.95
C ASP A 246 -69.98 -35.81 7.04
N ARG A 247 -69.81 -35.72 5.71
CA ARG A 247 -70.71 -36.35 4.73
C ARG A 247 -70.81 -37.86 4.91
N ALA A 248 -69.67 -38.55 5.03
CA ALA A 248 -69.64 -39.99 5.26
C ALA A 248 -70.33 -40.38 6.58
N ARG A 249 -70.22 -39.55 7.63
CA ARG A 249 -70.96 -39.75 8.89
C ARG A 249 -72.46 -39.58 8.71
N THR A 250 -72.90 -38.56 7.96
CA THR A 250 -74.32 -38.37 7.63
C THR A 250 -74.85 -39.56 6.82
N GLU A 251 -74.16 -39.95 5.75
CA GLU A 251 -74.53 -41.12 4.93
C GLU A 251 -74.57 -42.42 5.74
N ALA A 252 -73.61 -42.62 6.65
CA ALA A 252 -73.63 -43.77 7.57
C ALA A 252 -74.80 -43.72 8.56
N GLY A 253 -75.16 -42.52 9.05
CA GLY A 253 -76.34 -42.30 9.89
C GLY A 253 -77.66 -42.57 9.15
N ASP A 254 -77.76 -42.12 7.91
CA ASP A 254 -78.91 -42.38 7.03
C ASP A 254 -79.02 -43.86 6.70
N ALA A 255 -77.90 -44.52 6.38
CA ALA A 255 -77.85 -45.96 6.13
C ALA A 255 -78.21 -46.77 7.38
N HIS A 256 -77.79 -46.34 8.57
CA HIS A 256 -78.18 -46.97 9.83
C HIS A 256 -79.69 -46.82 10.07
N THR A 257 -80.24 -45.63 9.84
CA THR A 257 -81.69 -45.37 9.96
C THR A 257 -82.49 -46.21 8.97
N ALA A 258 -82.05 -46.30 7.71
CA ALA A 258 -82.65 -47.15 6.69
C ALA A 258 -82.56 -48.64 7.06
N ALA A 259 -81.45 -49.09 7.64
CA ALA A 259 -81.29 -50.45 8.12
C ALA A 259 -82.21 -50.77 9.30
N GLU A 260 -82.38 -49.84 10.24
CA GLU A 260 -83.36 -49.96 11.34
C GLU A 260 -84.80 -50.00 10.80
N GLN A 261 -85.15 -49.13 9.85
CA GLN A 261 -86.45 -49.16 9.17
C GLN A 261 -86.69 -50.52 8.50
N ALA A 262 -85.74 -51.01 7.70
CA ALA A 262 -85.83 -52.32 7.07
C ALA A 262 -85.95 -53.47 8.09
N ARG A 263 -85.29 -53.37 9.25
CA ARG A 263 -85.46 -54.35 10.35
C ARG A 263 -86.87 -54.29 10.94
N THR A 264 -87.42 -53.10 11.18
CA THR A 264 -88.79 -52.93 11.68
C THR A 264 -89.83 -53.47 10.69
N GLU A 265 -89.67 -53.18 9.40
CA GLU A 265 -90.49 -53.72 8.32
C GLU A 265 -90.39 -55.24 8.23
N ALA A 266 -89.17 -55.79 8.33
CA ALA A 266 -88.97 -57.24 8.35
C ALA A 266 -89.60 -57.91 9.58
N THR A 267 -89.58 -57.27 10.76
CA THR A 267 -90.30 -57.78 11.94
C THR A 267 -91.82 -57.70 11.77
N ALA A 268 -92.34 -56.63 11.19
CA ALA A 268 -93.77 -56.48 10.90
C ALA A 268 -94.24 -57.52 9.86
N ALA A 269 -93.43 -57.80 8.83
CA ALA A 269 -93.70 -58.84 7.85
C ALA A 269 -93.74 -60.24 8.49
N ARG A 270 -92.82 -60.55 9.42
CA ARG A 270 -92.84 -61.83 10.17
C ARG A 270 -94.07 -61.96 11.07
N GLN A 271 -94.46 -60.87 11.76
CA GLN A 271 -95.70 -60.86 12.55
C GLN A 271 -96.94 -61.04 11.67
N GLY A 272 -96.95 -60.44 10.47
CA GLY A 272 -98.00 -60.66 9.47
C GLY A 272 -98.08 -62.11 8.99
N GLN A 273 -96.94 -62.76 8.75
CA GLN A 273 -96.89 -64.20 8.41
C GLN A 273 -97.43 -65.08 9.54
N GLN A 274 -97.01 -64.84 10.80
CA GLN A 274 -97.50 -65.58 11.96
C GLN A 274 -99.01 -65.41 12.18
N ALA A 275 -99.54 -64.21 11.96
CA ALA A 275 -100.98 -63.96 12.03
C ALA A 275 -101.77 -64.70 10.93
N ALA A 276 -101.19 -64.80 9.73
CA ALA A 276 -101.77 -65.53 8.61
C ALA A 276 -101.75 -67.05 8.82
N GLU A 277 -100.67 -67.59 9.40
CA GLU A 277 -100.59 -69.01 9.81
C GLU A 277 -101.63 -69.34 10.89
N GLY A 278 -101.73 -68.52 11.94
CA GLY A 278 -102.77 -68.69 12.96
C GLY A 278 -104.20 -68.55 12.42
N ALA A 279 -104.40 -67.79 11.34
CA ALA A 279 -105.71 -67.72 10.67
C ALA A 279 -106.03 -68.98 9.86
N ARG A 280 -105.04 -69.63 9.24
CA ARG A 280 -105.20 -70.90 8.52
C ARG A 280 -105.54 -72.04 9.47
N GLU A 281 -104.84 -72.15 10.59
CA GLU A 281 -105.12 -73.18 11.60
C GLU A 281 -106.55 -73.07 12.15
N ARG A 282 -107.04 -71.85 12.38
CA ARG A 282 -108.43 -71.61 12.79
C ARG A 282 -109.45 -72.00 11.70
N ALA A 283 -109.12 -71.78 10.43
CA ALA A 283 -109.98 -72.17 9.31
C ALA A 283 -110.04 -73.70 9.12
N ASP A 284 -108.91 -74.40 9.32
CA ASP A 284 -108.85 -75.86 9.25
C ASP A 284 -109.59 -76.53 10.42
N ALA A 285 -109.48 -75.97 11.63
CA ALA A 285 -110.27 -76.39 12.78
C ALA A 285 -111.79 -76.20 12.58
N ALA A 286 -112.20 -75.10 11.94
CA ALA A 286 -113.60 -74.85 11.61
C ALA A 286 -114.14 -75.81 10.53
N ARG A 287 -113.31 -76.22 9.56
CA ARG A 287 -113.68 -77.26 8.57
C ARG A 287 -113.86 -78.62 9.21
N ALA A 288 -112.94 -79.03 10.08
CA ALA A 288 -113.05 -80.31 10.80
C ALA A 288 -114.32 -80.37 11.67
N GLN A 289 -114.71 -79.25 12.29
CA GLN A 289 -115.96 -79.15 13.05
C GLN A 289 -117.22 -79.23 12.15
N ALA A 290 -117.18 -78.63 10.96
CA ALA A 290 -118.30 -78.69 10.01
C ALA A 290 -118.48 -80.11 9.42
N ASP A 291 -117.39 -80.82 9.14
CA ASP A 291 -117.44 -82.19 8.61
C ASP A 291 -117.97 -83.18 9.67
N ALA A 292 -117.58 -83.01 10.94
CA ALA A 292 -118.13 -83.79 12.06
C ALA A 292 -119.65 -83.56 12.23
N ALA A 293 -120.11 -82.31 12.14
CA ALA A 293 -121.53 -81.97 12.24
C ALA A 293 -122.36 -82.52 11.05
N CYS A 294 -121.77 -82.61 9.85
CA CYS A 294 -122.43 -83.18 8.68
C CYS A 294 -122.58 -84.71 8.81
N ALA A 295 -121.57 -85.40 9.33
CA ALA A 295 -121.61 -86.84 9.57
C ALA A 295 -122.67 -87.23 10.63
N GLU A 296 -122.80 -86.45 11.71
CA GLU A 296 -123.83 -86.66 12.73
C GLU A 296 -125.26 -86.43 12.20
N ALA A 297 -125.46 -85.41 11.36
CA ALA A 297 -126.75 -85.12 10.75
C ALA A 297 -127.22 -86.22 9.76
N VAL A 298 -126.29 -86.82 9.01
CA VAL A 298 -126.60 -87.93 8.09
C VAL A 298 -126.97 -89.20 8.87
N ALA A 299 -126.25 -89.53 9.94
CA ALA A 299 -126.55 -90.69 10.80
C ALA A 299 -127.92 -90.55 11.51
N ALA A 300 -128.28 -89.34 11.95
CA ALA A 300 -129.59 -89.05 12.53
C ALA A 300 -130.74 -89.21 11.52
N GLY A 301 -130.51 -88.79 10.26
CA GLY A 301 -131.51 -88.91 9.18
C GLY A 301 -131.80 -90.34 8.74
N GLU A 302 -130.80 -91.22 8.77
CA GLU A 302 -130.97 -92.64 8.44
C GLU A 302 -131.71 -93.41 9.55
N THR A 303 -131.49 -93.04 10.81
CA THR A 303 -132.16 -93.64 11.98
C THR A 303 -133.65 -93.29 11.98
N ALA A 304 -133.99 -92.02 11.75
CA ALA A 304 -135.39 -91.56 11.67
C ALA A 304 -136.18 -92.18 10.50
N ARG A 305 -135.51 -92.51 9.38
CA ARG A 305 -136.15 -93.23 8.25
C ARG A 305 -136.50 -94.67 8.61
N ARG A 306 -135.60 -95.39 9.28
CA ARG A 306 -135.83 -96.77 9.71
C ARG A 306 -136.98 -96.87 10.72
N GLU A 307 -137.08 -95.92 11.64
CA GLU A 307 -138.18 -95.84 12.62
C GLU A 307 -139.54 -95.58 11.94
N ARG A 308 -139.58 -94.67 10.96
CA ARG A 308 -140.82 -94.38 10.21
C ARG A 308 -141.30 -95.57 9.38
N ASP A 309 -140.38 -96.32 8.76
CA ASP A 309 -140.74 -97.47 7.92
C ASP A 309 -141.19 -98.68 8.77
N ALA A 310 -140.65 -98.84 9.99
CA ALA A 310 -141.13 -99.81 10.97
C ALA A 310 -142.56 -99.47 11.45
N LEU A 311 -142.82 -98.21 11.80
CA LEU A 311 -144.14 -97.75 12.23
C LEU A 311 -145.21 -97.85 11.12
N ALA A 312 -144.83 -97.64 9.86
CA ALA A 312 -145.73 -97.81 8.72
C ALA A 312 -146.15 -99.28 8.52
N THR A 313 -145.23 -100.22 8.79
CA THR A 313 -145.48 -101.67 8.68
C THR A 313 -146.38 -102.16 9.81
N GLU A 314 -146.18 -101.66 11.04
CA GLU A 314 -147.03 -101.97 12.19
C GLU A 314 -148.46 -101.43 12.04
N LEU A 315 -148.62 -100.22 11.46
CA LEU A 315 -149.93 -99.62 11.21
C LEU A 315 -150.73 -100.38 10.13
N ALA A 316 -150.06 -100.96 9.13
CA ALA A 316 -150.69 -101.80 8.11
C ALA A 316 -151.19 -103.12 8.70
N ALA A 317 -150.35 -103.79 9.51
CA ALA A 317 -150.73 -105.03 10.20
C ALA A 317 -151.91 -104.83 11.16
N ALA A 318 -151.96 -103.69 11.88
CA ALA A 318 -153.07 -103.35 12.77
C ALA A 318 -154.41 -103.17 12.00
N ARG A 319 -154.37 -102.58 10.80
CA ARG A 319 -155.57 -102.38 9.97
C ARG A 319 -156.13 -103.68 9.40
N ASP A 320 -155.26 -104.60 8.99
CA ASP A 320 -155.67 -105.92 8.50
C ASP A 320 -156.30 -106.78 9.62
N THR A 321 -155.76 -106.69 10.85
CA THR A 321 -156.36 -107.36 12.00
C THR A 321 -157.73 -106.79 12.40
N ALA A 322 -157.93 -105.48 12.25
CA ALA A 322 -159.22 -104.84 12.51
C ALA A 322 -160.28 -105.25 11.46
N GLY A 323 -159.90 -105.28 10.17
CA GLY A 323 -160.80 -105.75 9.11
C GLY A 323 -161.20 -107.23 9.26
N ALA A 324 -160.29 -108.08 9.71
CA ALA A 324 -160.59 -109.49 9.98
C ALA A 324 -161.52 -109.69 11.19
N ALA A 325 -161.45 -108.80 12.18
CA ALA A 325 -162.34 -108.83 13.35
C ALA A 325 -163.77 -108.35 13.00
N GLU A 326 -163.90 -107.32 12.16
CA GLU A 326 -165.19 -106.81 11.69
C GLU A 326 -165.94 -107.83 10.81
N ALA A 327 -165.23 -108.54 9.93
CA ALA A 327 -165.83 -109.60 9.11
C ALA A 327 -166.37 -110.78 9.97
N ARG A 328 -165.64 -111.16 11.03
CA ARG A 328 -166.08 -112.19 11.98
C ARG A 328 -167.29 -111.74 12.81
N LEU A 329 -167.36 -110.46 13.18
CA LEU A 329 -168.52 -109.88 13.86
C LEU A 329 -169.76 -109.87 12.97
N ALA A 330 -169.62 -109.52 11.69
CA ALA A 330 -170.73 -109.55 10.73
C ALA A 330 -171.26 -110.98 10.53
N GLU A 331 -170.37 -111.97 10.43
CA GLU A 331 -170.76 -113.37 10.26
C GLU A 331 -171.43 -113.96 11.52
N LEU A 332 -170.94 -113.62 12.71
CA LEU A 332 -171.57 -114.03 13.98
C LEU A 332 -172.95 -113.38 14.17
N THR A 333 -173.13 -112.14 13.71
CA THR A 333 -174.41 -111.42 13.77
C THR A 333 -175.46 -112.08 12.88
N VAL A 334 -175.08 -112.51 11.67
CA VAL A 334 -175.96 -113.25 10.75
C VAL A 334 -176.35 -114.61 11.34
N ARG A 335 -175.42 -115.32 11.97
CA ARG A 335 -175.69 -116.61 12.64
C ARG A 335 -176.60 -116.45 13.86
N LEU A 336 -176.46 -115.38 14.62
CA LEU A 336 -177.33 -115.07 15.76
C LEU A 336 -178.77 -114.80 15.30
N ALA A 337 -178.94 -113.99 14.25
CA ALA A 337 -180.26 -113.70 13.67
C ALA A 337 -180.95 -114.96 13.12
N ALA A 338 -180.19 -115.89 12.52
CA ALA A 338 -180.72 -117.18 12.07
C ALA A 338 -181.14 -118.08 13.25
N ALA A 339 -180.34 -118.14 14.32
CA ALA A 339 -180.66 -118.91 15.52
C ALA A 339 -181.88 -118.35 16.28
N GLU A 340 -182.06 -117.02 16.28
CA GLU A 340 -183.23 -116.37 16.87
C GLU A 340 -184.50 -116.63 16.05
N ALA A 341 -184.41 -116.61 14.72
CA ALA A 341 -185.54 -116.96 13.85
C ALA A 341 -185.99 -118.42 14.01
N ASP A 342 -185.04 -119.35 14.19
CA ASP A 342 -185.33 -120.77 14.44
C ASP A 342 -185.96 -121.00 15.82
N ARG A 343 -185.49 -120.29 16.85
CA ARG A 343 -186.08 -120.30 18.20
C ARG A 343 -187.51 -119.77 18.19
N ASP A 344 -187.76 -118.66 17.51
CA ASP A 344 -189.09 -118.05 17.44
C ASP A 344 -190.06 -118.92 16.61
N ALA A 345 -189.56 -119.62 15.59
CA ALA A 345 -190.33 -120.62 14.86
C ALA A 345 -190.62 -121.89 15.69
N ALA A 346 -189.75 -122.25 16.64
CA ALA A 346 -190.00 -123.33 17.60
C ALA A 346 -191.00 -122.92 18.69
N GLN A 347 -190.92 -121.67 19.19
CA GLN A 347 -191.87 -121.13 20.17
C GLN A 347 -193.28 -120.96 19.61
N ARG A 348 -193.42 -120.51 18.34
CA ARG A 348 -194.73 -120.46 17.67
C ARG A 348 -195.34 -121.84 17.47
N ARG A 349 -194.53 -122.86 17.19
CA ARG A 349 -194.97 -124.27 17.11
C ARG A 349 -195.38 -124.83 18.47
N ALA A 350 -194.69 -124.45 19.54
CA ALA A 350 -195.08 -124.81 20.91
C ALA A 350 -196.39 -124.12 21.34
N GLY A 351 -196.60 -122.86 20.95
CA GLY A 351 -197.86 -122.14 21.18
C GLY A 351 -199.05 -122.77 20.45
N GLN A 352 -198.88 -123.12 19.17
CA GLN A 352 -199.92 -123.80 18.39
C GLN A 352 -200.28 -125.19 18.96
N LEU A 353 -199.33 -125.93 19.53
CA LEU A 353 -199.59 -127.19 20.21
C LEU A 353 -200.29 -126.99 21.57
N ALA A 354 -200.05 -125.88 22.27
CA ALA A 354 -200.74 -125.55 23.51
C ALA A 354 -202.20 -125.15 23.28
N ASP A 355 -202.47 -124.38 22.22
CA ASP A 355 -203.83 -124.00 21.82
C ASP A 355 -204.65 -125.25 21.38
N GLN A 356 -204.02 -126.18 20.66
CA GLN A 356 -204.64 -127.45 20.26
C GLN A 356 -204.95 -128.39 21.44
N VAL A 357 -204.15 -128.38 22.50
CA VAL A 357 -204.41 -129.17 23.72
C VAL A 357 -205.46 -128.50 24.61
N SER A 358 -205.50 -127.16 24.65
CA SER A 358 -206.48 -126.41 25.45
C SER A 358 -207.89 -126.44 24.84
N ASP A 359 -207.99 -126.38 23.50
CA ASP A 359 -209.26 -126.57 22.79
C ASP A 359 -209.79 -128.01 22.93
N LEU A 360 -208.90 -129.01 23.00
CA LEU A 360 -209.27 -130.40 23.30
C LEU A 360 -209.73 -130.57 24.76
N ALA A 361 -209.08 -129.88 25.72
CA ALA A 361 -209.43 -129.94 27.14
C ALA A 361 -210.75 -129.21 27.48
N SER A 362 -211.06 -128.10 26.82
CA SER A 362 -212.31 -127.36 27.10
C SER A 362 -213.52 -127.91 26.34
N ALA A 363 -213.32 -128.49 25.15
CA ALA A 363 -214.36 -129.30 24.49
C ALA A 363 -214.75 -130.52 25.34
N LEU A 364 -213.82 -131.07 26.13
CA LEU A 364 -214.08 -132.14 27.09
C LEU A 364 -214.80 -131.67 28.38
N ALA A 365 -214.57 -130.43 28.85
CA ALA A 365 -215.32 -129.88 29.99
C ALA A 365 -216.77 -129.45 29.63
N ARG A 366 -217.04 -129.09 28.37
CA ARG A 366 -218.41 -128.84 27.86
C ARG A 366 -219.27 -130.11 27.74
N LEU A 367 -218.73 -131.29 28.04
CA LEU A 367 -219.39 -132.60 27.93
C LEU A 367 -219.52 -133.37 29.26
N GLY A 368 -218.96 -132.87 30.37
CA GLY A 368 -219.11 -133.47 31.70
C GLY A 368 -219.80 -132.52 32.67
N THR A 369 -221.02 -132.89 33.12
CA THR A 369 -221.76 -132.34 34.28
C THR A 369 -222.53 -131.01 34.06
N ARG A 370 -223.85 -130.90 33.79
CA ARG A 370 -224.99 -131.78 33.43
C ARG A 370 -224.90 -133.24 33.89
N THR A 371 -225.09 -133.46 35.20
CA THR A 371 -225.77 -134.59 35.89
C THR A 371 -225.24 -134.66 37.32
N GLY A 372 -226.12 -134.39 38.29
CA GLY A 372 -225.84 -134.30 39.73
C GLY A 372 -226.58 -133.13 40.35
#